data_AF-A0A2A6PGR9-F1
#
_entry.id   AF-A0A2A6PGR9-F1
#
_cell.length_a   1.000
_cell.length_b   1.000
_cell.length_c   1.000
_cell.angle_alpha   90.00
_cell.angle_beta   90.00
_cell.angle_gamma   90.00
#
_symmetry.space_group_name_H-M   'P 1'
#
loop_
_entity.id
_entity.type
_entity.pdbx_description
1 polymer ?
#
loop_
_entity_poly.entity_id
_entity_poly.type
_entity_poly.pdbx_seq_one_letter_code
_entity_poly.pdbx_strand_id
1 'polypeptide(L)' 'MSGDREGRLKAARNAIAITAMEGGAASERVQEILQWWIDGVITSGEARTMMMEHVTKPSRKET' A
#
# COMPACT_ATOMS: atom_id res chain seq x y z
N MET A 1 -19.03 14.08 1.99
CA MET A 1 -17.61 13.67 2.08
C MET A 1 -17.39 12.27 1.48
N SER A 2 -18.05 11.92 0.37
CA SER A 2 -18.02 10.57 -0.22
C SER A 2 -16.99 10.41 -1.33
N GLY A 3 -16.61 11.51 -1.99
CA GLY A 3 -15.71 11.51 -3.15
C GLY A 3 -14.28 11.07 -2.84
N ASP A 4 -13.76 11.38 -1.65
CA ASP A 4 -12.40 11.02 -1.27
C ASP A 4 -12.24 9.51 -1.08
N ARG A 5 -13.20 8.85 -0.44
CA ARG A 5 -13.12 7.41 -0.17
C ARG A 5 -13.26 6.59 -1.45
N GLU A 6 -14.20 6.96 -2.32
CA GLU A 6 -14.39 6.28 -3.61
C GLU A 6 -13.15 6.43 -4.51
N GLY A 7 -12.56 7.63 -4.55
CA GLY A 7 -11.31 7.89 -5.25
C GLY A 7 -10.15 7.03 -4.75
N ARG A 8 -9.99 6.93 -3.41
CA ARG A 8 -8.96 6.08 -2.78
C ARG A 8 -9.18 4.60 -3.05
N LEU A 9 -10.43 4.12 -2.98
CA LEU A 9 -10.76 2.73 -3.27
C LEU A 9 -10.43 2.35 -4.72
N LYS A 10 -10.76 3.23 -5.67
CA LYS A 10 -10.42 3.03 -7.09
C LYS A 10 -8.91 2.97 -7.29
N ALA A 11 -8.16 3.87 -6.67
CA ALA A 11 -6.70 3.89 -6.75
C ALA A 11 -6.06 2.61 -6.16
N ALA A 12 -6.52 2.17 -4.99
CA ALA A 12 -6.01 0.96 -4.34
C ALA A 12 -6.27 -0.30 -5.19
N ARG A 13 -7.46 -0.43 -5.77
CA ARG A 13 -7.79 -1.55 -6.68
C ARG A 13 -6.90 -1.56 -7.91
N ASN A 14 -6.66 -0.40 -8.52
CA ASN A 14 -5.77 -0.28 -9.66
C ASN A 14 -4.33 -0.70 -9.29
N ALA A 15 -3.83 -0.30 -8.13
CA ALA A 15 -2.50 -0.68 -7.67
C ALA A 15 -2.37 -2.20 -7.51
N ILE A 16 -3.34 -2.85 -6.86
CA ILE A 16 -3.36 -4.31 -6.68
C ILE A 16 -3.45 -5.02 -8.04
N ALA A 17 -4.28 -4.51 -8.96
CA ALA A 17 -4.41 -5.08 -10.30
C ALA A 17 -3.10 -5.01 -11.11
N ILE A 18 -2.38 -3.88 -11.03
CA ILE A 18 -1.07 -3.73 -11.68
C ILE A 18 -0.07 -4.74 -11.10
N THR A 19 0.01 -4.86 -9.76
CA THR A 19 0.89 -5.84 -9.11
C THR A 19 0.57 -7.27 -9.55
N ALA A 20 -0.72 -7.61 -9.67
CA ALA A 20 -1.16 -8.91 -10.16
C ALA A 20 -0.79 -9.17 -11.63
N MET A 21 -0.89 -8.16 -12.50
CA MET A 21 -0.47 -8.26 -13.90
C MET A 21 1.04 -8.48 -14.06
N GLU A 22 1.84 -7.92 -13.15
CA GLU A 22 3.30 -8.10 -13.10
C GLU A 22 3.72 -9.47 -12.51
N GLY A 23 2.75 -10.33 -12.17
CA GLY A 23 3.00 -11.65 -11.58
C GLY A 23 3.29 -11.61 -10.07
N GLY A 24 3.10 -10.46 -9.43
CA GLY A 24 3.20 -10.30 -7.99
C GLY A 24 1.84 -10.45 -7.30
N ALA A 25 1.86 -10.75 -6.01
CA ALA A 25 0.69 -10.58 -5.15
C ALA A 25 0.99 -9.47 -4.13
N ALA A 26 0.06 -8.54 -3.93
CA ALA A 26 0.17 -7.60 -2.84
C ALA A 26 0.13 -8.38 -1.52
N SER A 27 1.16 -8.21 -0.67
CA SER A 27 1.18 -8.86 0.64
C SER A 27 -0.02 -8.43 1.48
N GLU A 28 -0.45 -9.29 2.41
CA GLU A 28 -1.55 -8.98 3.34
C GLU A 28 -1.32 -7.64 4.06
N ARG A 29 -0.05 -7.35 4.39
CA ARG A 29 0.34 -6.08 5.00
C ARG A 29 0.13 -4.87 4.09
N VAL A 30 0.46 -4.97 2.80
CA VAL A 30 0.20 -3.89 1.84
C VAL A 30 -1.29 -3.66 1.68
N GLN A 31 -2.10 -4.73 1.67
CA GLN A 31 -3.56 -4.63 1.62
C GLN A 31 -4.13 -3.94 2.87
N GLU A 32 -3.61 -4.25 4.06
CA GLU A 32 -3.99 -3.59 5.31
C GLU A 32 -3.66 -2.09 5.31
N ILE A 33 -2.46 -1.71 4.88
CA ILE A 33 -2.04 -0.30 4.78
C ILE A 33 -2.95 0.46 3.79
N LEU A 34 -3.28 -0.15 2.64
CA LEU A 34 -4.22 0.44 1.68
C LEU A 34 -5.61 0.64 2.31
N GLN A 35 -6.08 -0.30 3.13
CA GLN A 35 -7.37 -0.19 3.80
C GLN A 35 -7.41 0.98 4.79
N TRP A 36 -6.37 1.16 5.61
CA TRP A 36 -6.25 2.31 6.51
C TRP A 36 -6.25 3.65 5.76
N TRP A 37 -5.61 3.70 4.59
CA TRP A 37 -5.62 4.91 3.75
C TRP A 37 -7.01 5.17 3.14
N ILE A 38 -7.69 4.14 2.63
CA ILE A 38 -9.05 4.22 2.10
C ILE A 38 -10.02 4.77 3.15
N ASP A 39 -9.94 4.25 4.37
CA ASP A 39 -10.79 4.66 5.48
C ASP A 39 -10.37 6.01 6.09
N GLY A 40 -9.24 6.57 5.65
CA GLY A 40 -8.74 7.87 6.08
C GLY A 40 -8.15 7.90 7.48
N VAL A 41 -7.80 6.72 8.01
CA VAL A 41 -7.05 6.56 9.26
C VAL A 41 -5.63 7.12 9.11
N ILE A 42 -5.04 6.95 7.91
CA ILE A 42 -3.71 7.46 7.56
C ILE A 42 -3.74 8.24 6.24
N THR A 43 -2.78 9.12 6.07
CA THR A 43 -2.53 9.88 4.84
C THR A 43 -1.83 9.02 3.78
N SER A 44 -1.82 9.49 2.53
CA SER A 44 -1.06 8.83 1.45
C SER A 44 0.46 8.85 1.70
N GLY A 45 0.98 9.88 2.37
CA GLY A 45 2.39 9.98 2.76
C GLY A 45 2.77 8.91 3.78
N GLU A 46 1.94 8.72 4.81
CA GLU A 46 2.12 7.67 5.82
C GLU A 46 2.02 6.27 5.20
N ALA A 47 1.01 6.04 4.34
CA ALA A 47 0.86 4.78 3.62
C ALA A 47 2.12 4.43 2.80
N ARG A 48 2.70 5.41 2.11
CA ARG A 48 3.95 5.23 1.35
C ARG A 48 5.12 4.87 2.25
N THR A 49 5.31 5.58 3.37
CA THR A 49 6.38 5.28 4.33
C THR A 49 6.27 3.86 4.87
N MET A 50 5.07 3.46 5.32
CA MET A 50 4.83 2.12 5.88
C MET A 50 5.08 1.00 4.87
N MET A 51 4.72 1.20 3.60
CA MET A 51 5.02 0.25 2.53
C MET A 51 6.53 0.17 2.24
N MET A 52 7.24 1.31 2.23
CA MET A 52 8.68 1.35 1.98
C MET A 52 9.48 0.67 3.09
N GLU A 53 9.12 0.90 4.36
CA GLU A 53 9.77 0.26 5.51
C GLU A 53 9.64 -1.27 5.48
N HIS A 54 8.52 -1.79 4.96
CA HIS A 54 8.33 -3.24 4.77
C HIS A 54 9.06 -3.81 3.55
N VAL A 55 9.33 -3.00 2.52
CA VAL A 55 10.08 -3.41 1.32
C VAL A 55 11.59 -3.38 1.57
N THR A 56 12.07 -2.51 2.47
CA THR A 56 13.46 -2.54 2.92
C THR A 56 13.69 -3.68 3.90
N LYS A 57 14.14 -4.84 3.40
CA LYS A 57 14.97 -5.74 4.22
C LYS A 57 16.07 -4.89 4.85
N PRO A 58 16.38 -4.99 6.16
CA PRO A 58 17.67 -4.55 6.63
C PRO A 58 18.70 -5.38 5.87
N SER A 59 19.41 -4.77 4.92
CA SER A 59 20.66 -5.34 4.41
C SER A 59 21.59 -5.41 5.60
N ARG A 60 21.56 -6.56 6.29
CA ARG A 60 22.58 -6.95 7.25
C ARG A 60 23.87 -6.97 6.44
N LYS A 61 24.72 -5.96 6.63
CA LYS A 61 26.12 -6.08 6.23
C LYS A 61 26.64 -7.29 6.99
N GLU A 62 26.95 -8.36 6.27
CA GLU A 62 27.81 -9.42 6.79
C GLU A 62 29.16 -8.76 7.11
N THR A 63 29.45 -8.67 8.41
CA THR A 63 30.79 -8.43 8.96
C THR A 63 31.46 -9.76 9.21
#